data_AF-A0A1Z1FCZ5-F1
#
_entry.id   AF-A0A1Z1FCZ5-F1
#
_cell.length_a   1.000
_cell.length_b   1.000
_cell.length_c   1.000
_cell.angle_alpha   90.00
_cell.angle_beta   90.00
_cell.angle_gamma   90.00
#
_symmetry.space_group_name_H-M   'P 1'
#
loop_
_entity.id
_entity.type
_entity.pdbx_description
1 polymer ?
#
loop_
_entity_poly.entity_id
_entity_poly.type
_entity_poly.pdbx_seq_one_letter_code
_entity_poly.pdbx_strand_id
1 'polypeptide(L)'
;MARFRAFTAGIDAEDILQEAILRALTSRSCPAGLKMEYFLMAVMRSIASAIIARRKRDEARYCSELDLVVSPLAPDDACEIAERAAAWRQAFDDVVAGSPEIERVVDGIDQGLCGRALAEFANTDRARLASVRKAIKRNVNSICVELIKLDKAA
;
A
#
# COMPACT_ATOMS: atom_id res chain seq x y z
N MET A 1 -4.71 1.77 9.26
CA MET A 1 -4.19 0.85 8.23
C MET A 1 -5.28 0.03 7.54
N ALA A 2 -6.20 -0.61 8.27
CA ALA A 2 -7.34 -1.31 7.67
C ALA A 2 -8.12 -0.41 6.70
N ARG A 3 -8.54 0.78 7.15
CA ARG A 3 -9.19 1.82 6.32
C ARG A 3 -8.48 2.11 5.00
N PHE A 4 -7.16 2.31 5.03
CA PHE A 4 -6.39 2.61 3.82
C PHE A 4 -6.37 1.43 2.84
N ARG A 5 -6.13 0.21 3.33
CA ARG A 5 -6.08 -0.99 2.47
C ARG A 5 -7.45 -1.37 1.91
N ALA A 6 -8.47 -1.24 2.74
CA ALA A 6 -9.86 -1.43 2.36
C ALA A 6 -10.29 -0.44 1.27
N PHE A 7 -9.96 0.85 1.43
CA PHE A 7 -10.18 1.88 0.42
C PHE A 7 -9.52 1.52 -0.92
N THR A 8 -8.22 1.16 -0.91
CA THR A 8 -7.52 0.79 -2.16
C THR A 8 -8.09 -0.45 -2.85
N ALA A 9 -8.65 -1.38 -2.07
CA ALA A 9 -9.26 -2.60 -2.58
C ALA A 9 -10.77 -2.45 -2.86
N GLY A 10 -11.37 -1.30 -2.56
CA GLY A 10 -12.82 -1.07 -2.64
C GLY A 10 -13.63 -2.09 -1.85
N ILE A 11 -13.21 -2.38 -0.61
CA ILE A 11 -13.94 -3.20 0.35
C ILE A 11 -14.10 -2.45 1.67
N ASP A 12 -14.93 -2.97 2.57
CA ASP A 12 -15.08 -2.39 3.91
C ASP A 12 -13.84 -2.63 4.79
N ALA A 13 -13.57 -1.68 5.68
CA ALA A 13 -12.41 -1.71 6.57
C ALA A 13 -12.53 -2.74 7.70
N GLU A 14 -13.75 -3.07 8.12
CA GLU A 14 -14.00 -4.11 9.11
C GLU A 14 -13.86 -5.49 8.45
N ASP A 15 -14.37 -5.66 7.23
CA ASP A 15 -14.28 -6.90 6.47
C ASP A 15 -12.82 -7.33 6.25
N ILE A 16 -11.94 -6.39 5.86
CA ILE A 16 -10.53 -6.70 5.65
C ILE A 16 -9.83 -7.10 6.96
N LEU A 17 -10.24 -6.51 8.08
CA LEU A 17 -9.68 -6.80 9.39
C LEU A 17 -10.15 -8.17 9.89
N GLN A 18 -11.44 -8.46 9.80
CA GLN A 18 -12.03 -9.74 10.17
C GLN A 18 -11.42 -10.88 9.36
N GLU A 19 -11.30 -10.73 8.05
CA GLU A 19 -10.66 -11.73 7.19
C GLU A 19 -9.17 -11.92 7.54
N ALA A 20 -8.46 -10.84 7.91
CA ALA A 20 -7.07 -10.95 8.34
C ALA A 20 -6.92 -11.72 9.66
N ILE A 21 -7.82 -11.49 10.63
CA ILE A 21 -7.88 -12.25 11.88
C ILE A 21 -8.21 -13.72 11.59
N LEU A 22 -9.22 -13.98 10.76
CA LEU A 22 -9.60 -15.34 10.39
C LEU A 22 -8.43 -16.11 9.75
N ARG A 23 -7.70 -15.48 8.83
CA ARG A 23 -6.52 -16.10 8.21
C ARG A 23 -5.38 -16.32 9.20
N ALA A 24 -5.15 -15.39 10.13
CA ALA A 24 -4.17 -15.55 11.19
C ALA A 24 -4.46 -16.74 12.11
N LEU A 25 -5.74 -17.09 12.30
CA LEU A 25 -6.16 -18.22 13.13
C LEU A 25 -6.20 -19.55 12.38
N THR A 26 -6.27 -19.54 11.04
CA THR A 26 -6.55 -20.74 10.25
C THR A 26 -5.42 -21.15 9.32
N SER A 27 -4.89 -20.21 8.53
CA SER A 27 -4.10 -20.52 7.33
C SER A 27 -2.77 -19.78 7.25
N ARG A 28 -2.52 -18.81 8.14
CA ARG A 28 -1.31 -18.02 8.20
C ARG A 28 -0.73 -18.06 9.61
N SER A 29 0.49 -18.57 9.74
CA SER A 29 1.19 -18.60 11.03
C SER A 29 1.98 -17.31 11.26
N CYS A 30 1.83 -16.72 12.44
CA CYS A 30 2.63 -15.57 12.85
C CYS A 30 4.06 -16.02 13.20
N PRO A 31 5.10 -15.48 12.54
CA PRO A 31 6.49 -15.79 12.90
C PRO A 31 6.81 -15.40 14.35
N ALA A 32 7.59 -16.23 15.03
CA ALA A 32 8.05 -15.94 16.38
C ALA A 32 8.86 -14.62 16.41
N GLY A 33 8.56 -13.76 17.37
CA GLY A 33 9.22 -12.46 17.55
C GLY A 33 8.68 -11.33 16.65
N LEU A 34 7.73 -11.60 15.75
CA LEU A 34 7.01 -10.56 15.03
C LEU A 34 5.81 -10.08 15.87
N LYS A 35 5.65 -8.75 16.01
CA LYS A 35 4.47 -8.22 16.71
C LYS A 35 3.20 -8.52 15.91
N MET A 36 2.14 -8.92 16.61
CA MET A 36 0.87 -9.34 16.00
C MET A 36 0.27 -8.25 15.11
N GLU A 37 0.42 -6.97 15.47
CA GLU A 37 -0.12 -5.88 14.66
C GLU A 37 0.57 -5.81 13.28
N TYR A 38 1.89 -6.02 13.22
CA TYR A 38 2.62 -6.04 11.95
C TYR A 38 2.27 -7.24 11.09
N PHE A 39 2.04 -8.39 11.72
CA PHE A 39 1.59 -9.59 11.04
C PHE A 39 0.21 -9.38 10.40
N LEU A 40 -0.77 -8.89 11.16
CA LEU A 40 -2.10 -8.57 10.65
C LEU A 40 -2.07 -7.51 9.54
N MET A 41 -1.19 -6.50 9.65
CA MET A 41 -0.97 -5.52 8.58
C MET A 41 -0.49 -6.18 7.27
N ALA A 42 0.41 -7.16 7.35
CA ALA A 42 0.88 -7.90 6.18
C ALA A 42 -0.22 -8.78 5.56
N VAL A 43 -1.05 -9.42 6.40
CA VAL A 43 -2.18 -10.23 5.93
C VAL A 43 -3.23 -9.35 5.24
N MET A 44 -3.61 -8.22 5.84
CA MET A 44 -4.52 -7.24 5.23
C MET A 44 -3.99 -6.72 3.88
N ARG A 45 -2.67 -6.48 3.77
CA ARG A 45 -2.05 -6.10 2.49
C ARG A 45 -2.23 -7.21 1.44
N SER A 46 -1.93 -8.45 1.81
CA SER A 46 -2.08 -9.59 0.89
C SER A 46 -3.52 -9.76 0.39
N ILE A 47 -4.51 -9.57 1.27
CA ILE A 47 -5.93 -9.62 0.91
C ILE A 47 -6.27 -8.50 -0.08
N ALA A 48 -5.91 -7.25 0.24
CA ALA A 48 -6.14 -6.10 -0.63
C ALA A 48 -5.51 -6.29 -2.01
N SER A 49 -4.25 -6.72 -2.07
CA SER A 49 -3.56 -6.97 -3.35
C SER A 49 -4.24 -8.08 -4.16
N ALA A 50 -4.69 -9.15 -3.52
CA ALA A 50 -5.42 -10.22 -4.20
C ALA A 50 -6.76 -9.73 -4.78
N ILE A 51 -7.49 -8.88 -4.06
CA ILE A 51 -8.74 -8.28 -4.51
C ILE A 51 -8.49 -7.33 -5.69
N ILE A 52 -7.49 -6.45 -5.60
CA ILE A 52 -7.12 -5.53 -6.68
C ILE A 52 -6.67 -6.32 -7.92
N ALA A 53 -5.84 -7.34 -7.76
CA ALA A 53 -5.38 -8.18 -8.86
C ALA A 53 -6.54 -8.97 -9.50
N ARG A 54 -7.50 -9.43 -8.69
CA ARG A 54 -8.73 -10.06 -9.18
C ARG A 54 -9.57 -9.04 -9.95
N ARG A 55 -9.81 -7.85 -9.40
CA ARG A 55 -10.54 -6.76 -10.06
C ARG A 55 -9.89 -6.40 -11.39
N LYS A 56 -8.57 -6.21 -11.47
CA LYS A 56 -7.87 -5.93 -12.73
C LYS A 56 -8.03 -7.05 -13.77
N ARG A 57 -8.00 -8.32 -13.33
CA ARG A 57 -8.24 -9.47 -14.23
C ARG A 57 -9.69 -9.53 -14.69
N ASP A 58 -10.63 -9.21 -13.80
CA ASP A 58 -12.06 -9.24 -14.09
C ASP A 58 -12.47 -8.03 -14.93
N GLU A 59 -11.89 -6.83 -14.73
CA GLU A 59 -12.00 -5.65 -15.59
C GLU A 59 -11.40 -5.91 -16.97
N ALA A 60 -10.23 -6.53 -17.06
CA ALA A 60 -9.66 -6.94 -18.35
C ALA A 60 -10.55 -7.96 -19.10
N ARG A 61 -11.41 -8.71 -18.38
CA ARG A 61 -12.42 -9.60 -18.96
C ARG A 61 -13.72 -8.87 -19.29
N TYR A 62 -14.16 -7.93 -18.47
CA TYR A 62 -15.41 -7.16 -18.62
C TYR A 62 -15.29 -5.99 -19.60
N CYS A 63 -14.12 -5.39 -19.83
CA CYS A 63 -13.92 -4.43 -20.93
C CYS A 63 -14.12 -5.07 -22.32
N SER A 64 -14.24 -6.40 -22.40
CA SER A 64 -14.69 -7.13 -23.60
C SER A 64 -16.23 -7.25 -23.68
N GLU A 65 -16.96 -7.10 -22.58
CA GLU A 65 -18.41 -7.33 -22.48
C GLU A 65 -19.04 -6.44 -21.38
N LEU A 66 -19.49 -5.24 -21.80
CA LEU A 66 -20.48 -4.37 -21.12
C LEU A 66 -20.05 -3.51 -19.92
N ASP A 67 -20.27 -2.19 -20.11
CA ASP A 67 -20.40 -1.12 -19.11
C ASP A 67 -21.29 -1.53 -17.93
N LEU A 68 -20.81 -1.37 -16.70
CA LEU A 68 -21.65 -1.44 -15.51
C LEU A 68 -21.35 -0.33 -14.52
N VAL A 69 -22.42 0.43 -14.25
CA VAL A 69 -22.50 1.65 -13.45
C VAL A 69 -22.22 1.34 -11.98
N VAL A 70 -21.12 1.90 -11.47
CA VAL A 70 -20.85 2.05 -10.04
C VAL A 70 -21.69 3.23 -9.54
N SER A 71 -22.41 3.06 -8.42
CA SER A 71 -23.18 4.14 -7.82
C SER A 71 -22.25 5.34 -7.54
N PRO A 72 -22.51 6.53 -8.10
CA PRO A 72 -21.56 7.63 -7.97
C PRO A 72 -21.50 8.08 -6.51
N LEU A 73 -20.27 8.24 -6.00
CA LEU A 73 -20.02 9.21 -4.94
C LEU A 73 -20.62 10.56 -5.38
N ALA A 74 -21.04 11.40 -4.43
CA ALA A 74 -21.40 12.78 -4.78
C ALA A 74 -20.25 13.39 -5.61
N PRO A 75 -20.54 14.10 -6.72
CA PRO A 75 -19.52 14.50 -7.69
C PRO A 75 -18.31 15.21 -7.06
N ASP A 76 -18.59 16.00 -6.03
CA ASP A 76 -17.59 16.79 -5.31
C ASP A 76 -16.67 15.91 -4.45
N ASP A 77 -17.23 14.94 -3.70
CA ASP A 77 -16.45 14.00 -2.89
C ASP A 77 -15.55 13.10 -3.77
N ALA A 78 -16.06 12.66 -4.92
CA ALA A 78 -15.30 11.84 -5.86
C ALA A 78 -14.10 12.61 -6.44
N CYS A 79 -14.31 13.90 -6.75
CA CYS A 79 -13.29 14.78 -7.31
C CYS A 79 -12.19 15.06 -6.28
N GLU A 80 -12.55 15.46 -5.06
CA GLU A 80 -11.58 15.71 -3.99
C GLU A 80 -10.76 14.46 -3.62
N ILE A 81 -11.40 13.29 -3.60
CA ILE A 81 -10.72 12.02 -3.34
C ILE A 81 -9.74 11.71 -4.48
N ALA A 82 -10.12 11.92 -5.73
CA ALA A 82 -9.27 11.69 -6.89
C ALA A 82 -8.06 12.64 -6.90
N GLU A 83 -8.27 13.91 -6.59
CA GLU A 83 -7.22 14.93 -6.50
C GLU A 83 -6.24 14.63 -5.35
N ARG A 84 -6.74 14.29 -4.16
CA ARG A 84 -5.89 13.81 -3.06
C ARG A 84 -5.11 12.58 -3.46
N ALA A 85 -5.75 11.58 -4.07
CA ALA A 85 -5.07 10.36 -4.50
C ALA A 85 -4.00 10.64 -5.55
N ALA A 86 -4.22 11.58 -6.47
CA ALA A 86 -3.23 12.02 -7.45
C ALA A 86 -2.03 12.71 -6.78
N ALA A 87 -2.29 13.64 -5.84
CA ALA A 87 -1.23 14.31 -5.08
C ALA A 87 -0.37 13.32 -4.27
N TRP A 88 -1.00 12.33 -3.64
CA TRP A 88 -0.29 11.27 -2.90
C TRP A 88 0.51 10.33 -3.81
N ARG A 89 0.02 10.02 -5.03
CA ARG A 89 0.78 9.23 -6.01
C ARG A 89 2.00 10.00 -6.49
N GLN A 90 1.83 11.26 -6.87
CA GLN A 90 2.94 12.11 -7.29
C GLN A 90 4.00 12.24 -6.20
N ALA A 91 3.57 12.49 -4.96
CA ALA A 91 4.45 12.52 -3.80
C ALA A 91 5.22 11.20 -3.58
N PHE A 92 4.59 10.07 -3.88
CA PHE A 92 5.24 8.76 -3.78
C PHE A 92 6.26 8.56 -4.91
N ASP A 93 5.93 8.96 -6.13
CA ASP A 93 6.84 8.94 -7.27
C ASP A 93 8.06 9.83 -7.00
N ASP A 94 7.88 11.00 -6.38
CA ASP A 94 8.98 11.90 -6.02
C ASP A 94 9.94 11.29 -4.97
N VAL A 95 9.42 10.48 -4.04
CA VAL A 95 10.25 9.73 -3.07
C VAL A 95 11.12 8.69 -3.78
N VAL A 96 10.60 8.08 -4.84
CA VAL A 96 11.21 6.95 -5.54
C VAL A 96 12.15 7.39 -6.67
N ALA A 97 11.77 8.43 -7.41
CA ALA A 97 12.47 8.92 -8.61
C ALA A 97 13.93 9.33 -8.38
N GLY A 98 14.32 9.62 -7.14
CA GLY A 98 15.69 10.04 -6.80
C GLY A 98 16.69 8.90 -6.59
N SER A 99 16.28 7.62 -6.54
CA SER A 99 17.21 6.51 -6.32
C SER A 99 16.65 5.15 -6.74
N PRO A 100 17.29 4.46 -7.71
CA PRO A 100 16.91 3.09 -8.09
C PRO A 100 17.13 2.07 -6.96
N GLU A 101 17.89 2.44 -5.92
CA GLU A 101 18.06 1.63 -4.71
C GLU A 101 16.85 1.80 -3.76
N ILE A 102 16.28 3.01 -3.67
CA ILE A 102 15.03 3.25 -2.92
C ILE A 102 13.86 2.53 -3.58
N GLU A 103 13.75 2.63 -4.91
CA GLU A 103 12.72 1.96 -5.71
C GLU A 103 12.67 0.46 -5.41
N ARG A 104 13.80 -0.24 -5.55
CA ARG A 104 13.90 -1.68 -5.25
C ARG A 104 13.55 -2.02 -3.80
N VAL A 105 13.91 -1.17 -2.84
CA VAL A 105 13.56 -1.39 -1.43
C VAL A 105 12.06 -1.19 -1.21
N VAL A 106 11.45 -0.20 -1.85
CA VAL A 106 10.01 0.05 -1.79
C VAL A 106 9.24 -1.10 -2.44
N ASP A 107 9.66 -1.57 -3.61
CA ASP A 107 9.08 -2.72 -4.31
C ASP A 107 9.17 -3.99 -3.48
N GLY A 108 10.32 -4.26 -2.87
CA GLY A 108 10.49 -5.41 -2.00
C GLY A 108 9.60 -5.32 -0.74
N ILE A 109 9.40 -4.12 -0.20
CA ILE A 109 8.45 -3.89 0.90
C ILE A 109 7.01 -4.11 0.46
N ASP A 110 6.64 -3.69 -0.75
CA ASP A 110 5.30 -3.92 -1.31
C ASP A 110 5.02 -5.42 -1.48
N GLN A 111 6.03 -6.18 -1.92
CA GLN A 111 6.02 -7.64 -1.99
C GLN A 111 6.07 -8.33 -0.60
N GLY A 112 6.20 -7.57 0.49
CA GLY A 112 6.21 -8.09 1.86
C GLY A 112 7.55 -8.66 2.32
N LEU A 113 8.63 -8.43 1.56
CA LEU A 113 9.98 -8.89 1.91
C LEU A 113 10.54 -8.11 3.09
N CYS A 114 11.32 -8.78 3.94
CA CYS A 114 11.97 -8.17 5.09
C CYS A 114 13.36 -8.75 5.37
N GLY A 115 14.15 -8.06 6.20
CA GLY A 115 15.45 -8.54 6.67
C GLY A 115 16.40 -8.92 5.54
N ARG A 116 16.84 -10.19 5.53
CA ARG A 116 17.76 -10.72 4.52
C ARG A 116 17.14 -10.76 3.13
N ALA A 117 15.90 -11.24 3.03
CA ALA A 117 15.20 -11.39 1.75
C ALA A 117 15.01 -10.04 1.04
N LEU A 118 14.76 -8.98 1.80
CA LEU A 118 14.68 -7.63 1.25
C LEU A 118 16.04 -7.11 0.78
N ALA A 119 17.11 -7.41 1.52
CA ALA A 119 18.47 -6.99 1.15
C ALA A 119 18.91 -7.69 -0.16
N GLU A 120 18.66 -9.00 -0.26
CA GLU A 120 18.93 -9.81 -1.44
C GLU A 120 18.11 -9.32 -2.65
N PHE A 121 16.80 -9.09 -2.47
CA PHE A 121 15.94 -8.55 -3.53
C PHE A 121 16.39 -7.17 -4.01
N ALA A 122 16.76 -6.28 -3.08
CA ALA A 122 17.21 -4.94 -3.42
C ALA A 122 18.66 -4.90 -3.92
N ASN A 123 19.35 -6.05 -4.01
CA ASN A 123 20.76 -6.18 -4.36
C ASN A 123 21.65 -5.26 -3.52
N THR A 124 21.47 -5.31 -2.20
CA THR A 124 22.16 -4.47 -1.21
C THR A 124 22.50 -5.30 0.04
N ASP A 125 23.38 -4.79 0.90
CA ASP A 125 23.68 -5.44 2.18
C ASP A 125 22.75 -4.94 3.31
N ARG A 126 22.77 -5.60 4.48
CA ARG A 126 21.89 -5.24 5.59
C ARG A 126 22.20 -3.85 6.20
N ALA A 127 23.46 -3.44 6.21
CA ALA A 127 23.86 -2.14 6.75
C ALA A 127 23.38 -1.02 5.80
N ARG A 128 23.54 -1.23 4.51
CA ARG A 128 23.08 -0.32 3.46
C ARG A 128 21.56 -0.28 3.35
N LEU A 129 20.87 -1.41 3.48
CA LEU A 129 19.40 -1.45 3.62
C LEU A 129 18.90 -0.60 4.79
N ALA A 130 19.58 -0.61 5.93
CA ALA A 130 19.22 0.24 7.06
C ALA A 130 19.39 1.74 6.74
N SER A 131 20.47 2.09 6.03
CA SER A 131 20.71 3.46 5.55
C SER A 131 19.66 3.92 4.53
N VAL A 132 19.30 3.06 3.57
CA VAL A 132 18.24 3.31 2.58
C VAL A 132 16.90 3.51 3.28
N ARG A 133 16.54 2.65 4.24
CA ARG A 133 15.32 2.83 5.05
C ARG A 133 15.29 4.16 5.81
N LYS A 134 16.44 4.63 6.33
CA LYS A 134 16.54 5.96 6.97
C LYS A 134 16.40 7.09 5.95
N ALA A 135 16.90 6.94 4.73
CA ALA A 135 16.71 7.91 3.65
C ALA A 135 15.23 7.99 3.25
N ILE A 136 14.59 6.85 2.99
CA ILE A 136 13.15 6.77 2.68
C ILE A 136 12.33 7.45 3.77
N LYS A 137 12.58 7.12 5.05
CA LYS A 137 11.86 7.74 6.18
C LYS A 137 12.01 9.26 6.21
N ARG A 138 13.21 9.79 5.93
CA ARG A 138 13.47 11.24 5.91
C ARG A 138 12.72 11.92 4.76
N ASN A 139 12.76 11.33 3.56
CA ASN A 139 12.09 11.87 2.38
C ASN A 139 10.57 11.88 2.58
N VAL A 140 10.00 10.76 3.02
CA VAL A 140 8.56 10.65 3.32
C VAL A 140 8.14 11.65 4.40
N ASN A 141 8.93 11.81 5.46
CA ASN A 141 8.61 12.79 6.50
C ASN A 141 8.57 14.24 5.97
N SER A 142 9.51 14.61 5.10
CA SER A 142 9.54 15.94 4.48
C SER A 142 8.27 16.19 3.66
N ILE A 143 7.91 15.22 2.81
CA ILE A 143 6.78 15.32 1.88
C ILE A 143 5.44 15.26 2.63
N CYS A 144 5.30 14.41 3.64
CA CYS A 144 4.11 14.38 4.49
C CYS A 144 3.88 15.71 5.21
N VAL A 145 4.95 16.40 5.65
CA VAL A 145 4.81 17.72 6.28
C VAL A 145 4.30 18.76 5.28
N GLU A 146 4.69 18.69 4.01
CA GLU A 146 4.17 19.58 2.96
C GLU A 146 2.71 19.27 2.60
N LEU A 147 2.37 17.99 2.42
CA LEU A 147 1.00 17.58 2.14
C LEU A 147 0.03 17.94 3.27
N ILE A 148 0.44 17.80 4.54
CA ILE A 148 -0.38 18.23 5.69
C ILE A 148 -0.58 19.75 5.73
N LYS A 149 0.36 20.55 5.21
CA LYS A 149 0.18 22.00 5.10
C LYS A 149 -0.82 22.38 4.01
N LEU A 150 -0.79 21.67 2.88
CA LEU A 150 -1.75 21.85 1.78
C LEU A 150 -3.17 21.49 2.21
N ASP A 151 -3.33 20.41 2.98
CA ASP A 151 -4.62 19.93 3.51
C ASP A 151 -5.23 20.85 4.59
N LYS A 152 -4.43 21.77 5.16
CA LYS A 152 -4.90 22.80 6.12
C LYS A 152 -5.19 24.16 5.46
N ALA A 153 -4.79 24.32 4.20
CA ALA A 153 -4.97 25.55 3.43
C ALA A 153 -6.16 25.48 2.48
N ALA A 154 -6.67 24.28 2.20
CA ALA A 154 -7.96 24.01 1.57
C ALA A 154 -9.09 23.99 2.62
#